data_AF-A0AAU4BV36-F1
#
_entry.id   AF-A0AAU4BV36-F1
#
_cell.length_a   1.000
_cell.length_b   1.000
_cell.length_c   1.000
_cell.angle_alpha   90.00
_cell.angle_beta   90.00
_cell.angle_gamma   90.00
#
_symmetry.space_group_name_H-M   'P 1'
#
loop_
_entity.id
_entity.type
_entity.pdbx_description
1 polymer ?
#
loop_
_entity_poly.entity_id
_entity_poly.type
_entity_poly.pdbx_seq_one_letter_code
_entity_poly.pdbx_strand_id
1 'polypeptide(L)'
;MDLALAPEHRRGHGALYGGLNNGRIDLTALRGLLARGPMPRAADGRLVLAVDVSPWLRPDAVACPDRSFCHTYGRGESKHQMIPGWPYSFVAALEAGRTCWTALLDAVRLDPGADLAAITTNQLRQVVTRLIAAGRWRHGDPDILIVLDAGYDAPRIAHLLTGLPVQILGPPALEPRHAPPSTLPRELPVGQPRRRAPAQAWRRVRLRRSGYLGRRAHDDRHGAPAATARRSRRRGTGYIPG
;
A
#
# COMPACT_ATOMS: atom_id res chain seq x y z
N MET A 1 45.97 -5.88 7.86
CA MET A 1 44.60 -6.28 7.48
C MET A 1 43.66 -5.67 8.51
N ASP A 2 43.38 -4.38 8.38
CA ASP A 2 42.51 -3.63 9.30
C ASP A 2 41.32 -3.10 8.53
N LEU A 3 40.11 -3.41 9.00
CA LEU A 3 38.86 -2.91 8.44
C LEU A 3 38.01 -2.33 9.59
N ALA A 4 38.39 -1.14 10.06
CA ALA A 4 37.51 -0.16 10.68
C ALA A 4 38.23 1.21 10.76
N LEU A 5 37.71 2.22 10.06
CA LEU A 5 38.20 3.61 10.07
C LEU A 5 37.62 4.44 11.24
N ALA A 6 37.29 3.80 12.37
CA ALA A 6 36.89 4.48 13.60
C ALA A 6 37.82 4.03 14.75
N PRO A 7 38.52 4.95 15.42
CA PRO A 7 39.55 4.62 16.42
C PRO A 7 38.99 3.92 17.69
N GLU A 8 37.67 3.85 17.83
CA GLU A 8 36.96 3.33 19.00
C GLU A 8 36.61 1.83 18.92
N HIS A 9 36.83 1.18 17.77
CA HIS A 9 36.48 -0.22 17.56
C HIS A 9 37.66 -1.07 17.08
N ARG A 10 38.55 -1.45 18.01
CA ARG A 10 39.50 -2.54 17.79
C ARG A 10 38.74 -3.88 17.80
N ARG A 11 38.32 -4.38 16.63
CA ARG A 11 37.66 -5.68 16.53
C ARG A 11 38.52 -6.65 15.73
N GLY A 12 39.00 -7.71 16.39
CA GLY A 12 39.55 -8.89 15.72
C GLY A 12 38.45 -9.70 15.03
N HIS A 13 38.84 -10.60 14.12
CA HIS A 13 37.94 -11.43 13.31
C HIS A 13 36.85 -12.15 14.13
N GLY A 14 37.19 -12.64 15.35
CA GLY A 14 36.23 -13.29 16.24
C GLY A 14 35.12 -12.38 16.78
N ALA A 15 35.38 -11.09 16.94
CA ALA A 15 34.37 -10.12 17.40
C ALA A 15 33.32 -9.83 16.31
N LEU A 16 33.69 -9.95 15.03
CA LEU A 16 32.74 -9.84 13.92
C LEU A 16 31.76 -11.01 13.92
N TYR A 17 32.25 -12.25 13.99
CA TYR A 17 31.36 -13.43 14.07
C TYR A 17 30.55 -13.46 15.36
N GLY A 18 31.14 -13.06 16.49
CA GLY A 18 30.40 -12.88 17.74
C GLY A 18 29.24 -11.91 17.58
N GLY A 19 29.46 -10.80 16.87
CA GLY A 19 28.42 -9.83 16.54
C GLY A 19 27.37 -10.36 15.54
N LEU A 20 27.75 -11.16 14.54
CA LEU A 20 26.80 -11.76 13.61
C LEU A 20 25.94 -12.86 14.26
N ASN A 21 26.54 -13.67 15.13
CA ASN A 21 25.86 -14.80 15.77
C ASN A 21 24.97 -14.35 16.93
N ASN A 22 25.42 -13.37 17.73
CA ASN A 22 24.73 -12.94 18.94
C ASN A 22 24.08 -11.55 18.81
N GLY A 23 24.40 -10.81 17.75
CA GLY A 23 23.81 -9.50 17.50
C GLY A 23 22.32 -9.61 17.24
N ARG A 24 21.59 -8.63 17.75
CA ARG A 24 20.17 -8.46 17.50
C ARG A 24 19.95 -7.07 16.93
N ILE A 25 19.09 -6.99 15.92
CA ILE A 25 18.61 -5.73 15.38
C ILE A 25 17.14 -5.64 15.75
N ASP A 26 16.76 -4.58 16.46
CA ASP A 26 15.35 -4.25 16.65
C ASP A 26 14.81 -3.70 15.32
N LEU A 27 14.22 -4.60 14.54
CA LEU A 27 13.64 -4.26 13.23
C LEU A 27 12.48 -3.27 13.36
N THR A 28 11.72 -3.29 14.45
CA THR A 28 10.60 -2.36 14.67
C THR A 28 11.13 -0.96 14.89
N ALA A 29 12.14 -0.80 15.75
CA ALA A 29 12.81 0.48 15.97
C ALA A 29 13.49 0.99 14.68
N LEU A 30 14.18 0.11 13.94
CA LEU A 30 14.81 0.45 12.66
C LEU A 30 13.79 0.94 11.63
N ARG A 31 12.68 0.20 11.43
CA ARG A 31 11.60 0.61 10.52
C ARG A 31 10.96 1.93 10.94
N GLY A 32 10.82 2.16 12.24
CA GLY A 32 10.36 3.44 12.79
C GLY A 32 11.34 4.59 12.48
N LEU A 33 12.65 4.36 12.57
CA LEU A 33 13.68 5.32 12.20
C LEU A 33 13.62 5.66 10.71
N LEU A 34 13.51 4.65 9.84
CA LEU A 34 13.42 4.83 8.39
C LEU A 34 12.19 5.67 8.01
N ALA A 35 11.03 5.42 8.63
CA ALA A 35 9.81 6.21 8.40
C ALA A 35 9.94 7.67 8.87
N ARG A 36 10.81 7.95 9.85
CA ARG A 36 11.14 9.31 10.31
C ARG A 36 12.21 9.99 9.46
N GLY A 37 12.83 9.33 8.49
CA GLY A 37 13.78 9.97 7.56
C GLY A 37 13.09 10.95 6.59
N PRO A 38 13.85 11.82 5.90
CA PRO A 38 13.31 12.62 4.81
C PRO A 38 12.68 11.69 3.76
N MET A 39 11.46 12.01 3.33
CA MET A 39 10.70 11.16 2.42
C MET A 39 10.64 11.82 1.04
N PRO A 40 11.06 11.12 -0.03
CA PRO A 40 10.89 11.65 -1.37
C PRO A 40 9.40 11.82 -1.69
N ARG A 41 9.10 12.84 -2.48
CA ARG A 41 7.73 13.18 -2.92
C ARG A 41 7.69 13.35 -4.42
N ALA A 42 6.55 13.04 -5.02
CA ALA A 42 6.35 13.37 -6.41
C ALA A 42 6.15 14.88 -6.62
N ALA A 43 6.12 15.31 -7.87
CA ALA A 43 5.96 16.72 -8.23
C ALA A 43 4.68 17.38 -7.68
N ASP A 44 3.63 16.60 -7.40
CA ASP A 44 2.39 17.08 -6.78
C ASP A 44 2.40 16.98 -5.24
N GLY A 45 3.56 16.72 -4.63
CA GLY A 45 3.75 16.58 -3.20
C GLY A 45 3.30 15.23 -2.63
N ARG A 46 2.77 14.30 -3.44
CA ARG A 46 2.30 13.00 -2.96
C ARG A 46 3.45 12.08 -2.59
N LEU A 47 3.21 11.17 -1.64
CA LEU A 47 4.09 10.03 -1.41
C LEU A 47 3.79 8.95 -2.45
N VAL A 48 4.84 8.40 -3.07
CA VAL A 48 4.73 7.28 -3.99
C VAL A 48 5.55 6.12 -3.42
N LEU A 49 4.91 4.98 -3.21
CA LEU A 49 5.53 3.77 -2.71
C LEU A 49 5.54 2.71 -3.83
N ALA A 50 6.66 2.06 -4.07
CA ALA A 50 6.75 0.87 -4.90
C ALA A 50 6.79 -0.37 -4.01
N VAL A 51 6.14 -1.44 -4.48
CA VAL A 51 6.25 -2.77 -3.88
C VAL A 51 6.70 -3.77 -4.94
N ASP A 52 7.74 -4.51 -4.60
CA ASP A 52 8.28 -5.56 -5.46
C ASP A 52 8.83 -6.73 -4.62
N VAL A 53 8.87 -7.93 -5.21
CA VAL A 53 9.55 -9.09 -4.63
C VAL A 53 10.88 -9.27 -5.32
N SER A 54 11.97 -9.12 -4.58
CA SER A 54 13.31 -9.41 -5.11
C SER A 54 13.87 -10.72 -4.52
N PRO A 55 14.49 -11.57 -5.35
CA PRO A 55 15.01 -12.85 -4.89
C PRO A 55 16.41 -12.70 -4.27
N TRP A 56 16.60 -13.31 -3.10
CA TRP A 56 17.91 -13.50 -2.48
C TRP A 56 18.43 -14.90 -2.75
N LEU A 57 19.16 -15.06 -3.85
CA LEU A 57 19.58 -16.36 -4.35
C LEU A 57 20.71 -16.94 -3.50
N ARG A 58 20.58 -18.21 -3.11
CA ARG A 58 21.59 -18.98 -2.38
C ARG A 58 21.53 -20.45 -2.80
N PRO A 59 21.97 -20.79 -4.02
CA PRO A 59 21.91 -22.17 -4.53
C PRO A 59 22.70 -23.13 -3.62
N ASP A 60 23.91 -22.73 -3.21
CA ASP A 60 24.84 -23.61 -2.46
C ASP A 60 24.54 -23.74 -0.97
N ALA A 61 23.55 -23.01 -0.45
CA ALA A 61 23.24 -22.97 0.98
C ALA A 61 22.33 -24.14 1.43
N VAL A 62 22.68 -25.39 1.06
CA VAL A 62 21.80 -26.57 1.17
C VAL A 62 21.18 -26.74 2.56
N ALA A 63 21.98 -26.52 3.60
CA ALA A 63 21.58 -26.66 5.00
C ALA A 63 20.75 -25.49 5.56
N CYS A 64 20.59 -24.39 4.81
CA CYS A 64 19.83 -23.24 5.30
C CYS A 64 18.31 -23.49 5.16
N PRO A 65 17.54 -23.34 6.26
CA PRO A 65 16.12 -23.66 6.27
C PRO A 65 15.29 -22.66 5.47
N ASP A 66 14.05 -23.07 5.18
CA ASP A 66 12.99 -22.20 4.65
C ASP A 66 13.37 -21.47 3.35
N ARG A 67 14.23 -22.08 2.53
CA ARG A 67 14.50 -21.65 1.16
C ARG A 67 13.34 -22.09 0.26
N SER A 68 12.95 -21.23 -0.67
CA SER A 68 12.00 -21.55 -1.72
C SER A 68 12.66 -21.39 -3.09
N PHE A 69 11.99 -21.87 -4.12
CA PHE A 69 12.39 -21.56 -5.49
C PHE A 69 12.01 -20.12 -5.82
N CYS A 70 13.02 -19.30 -6.09
CA CYS A 70 12.84 -17.94 -6.56
C CYS A 70 12.71 -17.94 -8.08
N HIS A 71 11.70 -17.22 -8.58
CA HIS A 71 11.61 -16.94 -10.01
C HIS A 71 12.68 -15.93 -10.40
N THR A 72 13.49 -16.30 -11.41
CA THR A 72 14.52 -15.42 -11.96
C THR A 72 14.41 -15.44 -13.48
N TYR A 73 14.61 -14.26 -14.08
CA TYR A 73 14.78 -14.12 -15.52
C TYR A 73 16.27 -14.24 -15.82
N GLY A 74 16.70 -15.32 -16.47
CA GLY A 74 18.10 -15.49 -16.83
C GLY A 74 18.58 -14.36 -17.77
N ARG A 75 19.81 -13.87 -17.57
CA ARG A 75 20.51 -13.05 -18.58
C ARG A 75 20.86 -13.97 -19.76
N GLY A 76 19.98 -14.03 -20.74
CA GLY A 76 20.12 -14.84 -21.96
C GLY A 76 18.93 -15.77 -22.16
N GLU A 77 18.29 -15.63 -23.32
CA GLU A 77 17.24 -16.53 -23.85
C GLU A 77 15.87 -16.58 -23.14
N SER A 78 15.53 -15.60 -22.29
CA SER A 78 14.18 -15.51 -21.69
C SER A 78 13.74 -16.80 -20.99
N LYS A 79 14.69 -17.56 -20.43
CA LYS A 79 14.41 -18.78 -19.69
C LYS A 79 14.04 -18.42 -18.25
N HIS A 80 12.84 -18.79 -17.85
CA HIS A 80 12.41 -18.73 -16.45
C HIS A 80 13.21 -19.78 -15.66
N GLN A 81 14.12 -19.33 -14.80
CA GLN A 81 14.94 -20.20 -13.98
C GLN A 81 14.44 -20.16 -12.55
N MET A 82 14.20 -21.35 -11.99
CA MET A 82 13.89 -21.55 -10.57
C MET A 82 15.20 -21.78 -9.82
N ILE A 83 15.67 -20.78 -9.07
CA ILE A 83 16.92 -20.88 -8.31
C ILE A 83 16.59 -20.85 -6.82
N PRO A 84 17.10 -21.80 -6.00
CA PRO A 84 16.88 -21.80 -4.55
C PRO A 84 17.38 -20.52 -3.87
N GLY A 85 16.55 -19.96 -3.00
CA GLY A 85 16.86 -18.74 -2.26
C GLY A 85 15.71 -18.31 -1.34
N TRP A 86 15.68 -17.03 -1.01
CA TRP A 86 14.60 -16.42 -0.22
C TRP A 86 14.00 -15.24 -0.97
N PRO A 87 12.69 -15.24 -1.23
CA PRO A 87 12.01 -14.08 -1.77
C PRO A 87 11.78 -13.05 -0.66
N TYR A 88 12.12 -11.79 -0.93
CA TYR A 88 11.87 -10.67 -0.03
C TYR A 88 10.95 -9.67 -0.70
N SER A 89 9.85 -9.32 -0.04
CA SER A 89 8.99 -8.22 -0.44
C SER A 89 9.53 -6.91 0.13
N PHE A 90 9.79 -5.95 -0.75
CA PHE A 90 10.32 -4.64 -0.42
C PHE A 90 9.27 -3.56 -0.61
N VAL A 91 9.25 -2.57 0.28
CA VAL A 91 8.49 -1.33 0.12
C VAL A 91 9.47 -0.16 0.13
N ALA A 92 9.50 0.60 -0.95
CA ALA A 92 10.38 1.75 -1.11
C ALA A 92 9.59 3.01 -1.51
N ALA A 93 9.95 4.16 -0.96
CA ALA A 93 9.43 5.43 -1.42
C ALA A 93 10.22 5.92 -2.65
N LEU A 94 9.50 6.39 -3.66
CA LEU A 94 10.05 6.85 -4.94
C LEU A 94 10.17 8.37 -4.98
N GLU A 95 11.25 8.84 -5.62
CA GLU A 95 11.43 10.24 -5.98
C GLU A 95 10.77 10.56 -7.33
N ALA A 96 10.30 11.79 -7.51
CA ALA A 96 9.99 12.29 -8.85
C ALA A 96 11.28 12.64 -9.59
N GLY A 97 11.40 12.17 -10.83
CA GLY A 97 12.48 12.56 -11.72
C GLY A 97 13.02 11.39 -12.52
N ARG A 98 14.16 11.63 -13.19
CA ARG A 98 14.92 10.61 -13.92
C ARG A 98 16.06 10.06 -13.05
N THR A 99 15.75 9.81 -11.78
CA THR A 99 16.69 9.24 -10.81
C THR A 99 16.23 7.83 -10.46
N CYS A 100 17.18 6.95 -10.12
CA CYS A 100 16.89 5.62 -9.58
C CYS A 100 16.95 5.61 -8.05
N TRP A 101 17.04 6.78 -7.42
CA TRP A 101 17.10 6.90 -5.97
C TRP A 101 15.74 6.58 -5.36
N THR A 102 15.76 5.71 -4.36
CA THR A 102 14.58 5.30 -3.59
C THR A 102 14.94 5.21 -2.11
N ALA A 103 13.98 5.48 -1.24
CA ALA A 103 14.14 5.30 0.20
C ALA A 103 13.48 4.00 0.63
N LEU A 104 14.27 2.99 1.01
CA LEU A 104 13.72 1.71 1.46
C LEU A 104 13.09 1.85 2.85
N LEU A 105 11.84 1.41 2.98
CA LEU A 105 11.04 1.56 4.21
C LEU A 105 10.79 0.24 4.92
N ASP A 106 10.68 -0.85 4.18
CA ASP A 106 10.48 -2.17 4.76
C ASP A 106 10.96 -3.29 3.82
N ALA A 107 11.36 -4.40 4.43
CA ALA A 107 11.66 -5.66 3.79
C ALA A 107 11.05 -6.78 4.63
N VAL A 108 10.32 -7.68 3.99
CA VAL A 108 9.70 -8.85 4.63
C VAL A 108 10.08 -10.09 3.84
N ARG A 109 10.65 -11.08 4.54
CA ARG A 109 10.89 -12.39 3.96
C ARG A 109 9.57 -13.10 3.73
N LEU A 110 9.40 -13.69 2.56
CA LEU A 110 8.24 -14.51 2.24
C LEU A 110 8.55 -15.97 2.57
N ASP A 111 7.69 -16.57 3.38
CA ASP A 111 7.76 -18.00 3.67
C ASP A 111 7.25 -18.82 2.46
N PRO A 112 7.72 -20.06 2.29
CA PRO A 112 7.20 -20.94 1.25
C PRO A 112 5.68 -21.08 1.34
N GLY A 113 4.98 -20.83 0.22
CA GLY A 113 3.51 -20.91 0.16
C GLY A 113 2.76 -19.74 0.80
N ALA A 114 3.45 -18.68 1.24
CA ALA A 114 2.80 -17.50 1.80
C ALA A 114 1.87 -16.81 0.79
N ASP A 115 0.73 -16.32 1.27
CA ASP A 115 -0.18 -15.50 0.49
C ASP A 115 0.41 -14.10 0.28
N LEU A 116 0.97 -13.87 -0.91
CA LEU A 116 1.62 -12.62 -1.27
C LEU A 116 0.72 -11.40 -1.06
N ALA A 117 -0.57 -11.49 -1.40
CA ALA A 117 -1.49 -10.36 -1.27
C ALA A 117 -1.76 -10.04 0.20
N ALA A 118 -1.92 -11.06 1.04
CA ALA A 118 -2.12 -10.88 2.48
C ALA A 118 -0.88 -10.28 3.16
N ILE A 119 0.32 -10.82 2.87
CA ILE A 119 1.58 -10.30 3.41
C ILE A 119 1.81 -8.86 2.98
N THR A 120 1.66 -8.57 1.69
CA THR A 120 1.86 -7.23 1.13
C THR A 120 0.89 -6.22 1.72
N THR A 121 -0.37 -6.61 1.89
CA THR A 121 -1.38 -5.75 2.54
C THR A 121 -0.97 -5.43 3.98
N ASN A 122 -0.56 -6.44 4.76
CA ASN A 122 -0.14 -6.23 6.14
C ASN A 122 1.10 -5.33 6.21
N GLN A 123 2.10 -5.58 5.36
CA GLN A 123 3.31 -4.77 5.25
C GLN A 123 2.99 -3.32 4.90
N LEU A 124 2.16 -3.08 3.87
CA LEU A 124 1.72 -1.74 3.47
C LEU A 124 0.96 -1.03 4.58
N ARG A 125 0.07 -1.72 5.29
CA ARG A 125 -0.65 -1.15 6.44
C ARG A 125 0.31 -0.69 7.52
N GLN A 126 1.32 -1.50 7.86
CA GLN A 126 2.33 -1.12 8.85
C GLN A 126 3.17 0.07 8.38
N VAL A 127 3.63 0.07 7.13
CA VAL A 127 4.40 1.18 6.55
C VAL A 127 3.58 2.47 6.58
N VAL A 128 2.35 2.46 6.06
CA VAL A 128 1.48 3.64 6.03
C VAL A 128 1.19 4.14 7.44
N THR A 129 0.90 3.26 8.38
CA THR A 129 0.67 3.64 9.79
C THR A 129 1.91 4.32 10.39
N ARG A 130 3.11 3.79 10.14
CA ARG A 130 4.36 4.41 10.59
C ARG A 130 4.61 5.76 9.94
N LEU A 131 4.32 5.92 8.65
CA LEU A 131 4.46 7.20 7.94
C LEU A 131 3.50 8.26 8.50
N ILE A 132 2.26 7.89 8.80
CA ILE A 132 1.28 8.78 9.43
C ILE A 132 1.75 9.16 10.84
N ALA A 133 2.16 8.18 11.65
CA ALA A 133 2.67 8.43 13.01
C ALA A 133 3.94 9.31 13.01
N ALA A 134 4.79 9.18 11.99
CA ALA A 134 5.97 10.04 11.79
C ALA A 134 5.62 11.42 11.19
N GLY A 135 4.33 11.73 10.96
CA GLY A 135 3.87 12.99 10.40
C GLY A 135 4.26 13.21 8.94
N ARG A 136 4.64 12.14 8.22
CA ARG A 136 4.98 12.18 6.78
C ARG A 136 3.74 12.26 5.90
N TRP A 137 2.58 11.90 6.42
CA TRP A 137 1.29 12.17 5.80
C TRP A 137 0.36 12.75 6.85
N ARG A 138 -0.40 13.78 6.49
CA ARG A 138 -1.37 14.46 7.36
C ARG A 138 -2.72 14.55 6.67
N HIS A 139 -3.78 14.72 7.46
CA HIS A 139 -5.11 14.93 6.90
C HIS A 139 -5.13 16.19 6.02
N GLY A 140 -5.51 16.04 4.75
CA GLY A 140 -5.47 17.10 3.74
C GLY A 140 -4.35 16.93 2.71
N ASP A 141 -3.34 16.11 2.99
CA ASP A 141 -2.34 15.71 2.00
C ASP A 141 -2.99 14.79 0.93
N PRO A 142 -2.45 14.76 -0.31
CA PRO A 142 -2.86 13.77 -1.30
C PRO A 142 -2.71 12.34 -0.78
N ASP A 143 -3.60 11.45 -1.18
CA ASP A 143 -3.47 10.02 -0.87
C ASP A 143 -2.12 9.48 -1.36
N ILE A 144 -1.54 8.55 -0.60
CA ILE A 144 -0.30 7.86 -0.93
C ILE A 144 -0.55 6.95 -2.13
N LEU A 145 0.21 7.12 -3.20
CA LEU A 145 0.15 6.24 -4.37
C LEU A 145 1.02 5.01 -4.12
N ILE A 146 0.45 3.82 -4.21
CA ILE A 146 1.18 2.55 -4.13
C ILE A 146 1.22 1.95 -5.53
N VAL A 147 2.43 1.68 -6.02
CA VAL A 147 2.70 1.07 -7.32
C VAL A 147 3.10 -0.39 -7.10
N LEU A 148 2.36 -1.30 -7.70
CA LEU A 148 2.59 -2.74 -7.64
C LEU A 148 3.10 -3.25 -8.99
N ASP A 149 4.02 -4.20 -8.98
CA ASP A 149 4.47 -4.90 -10.19
C ASP A 149 3.42 -5.90 -10.73
N ALA A 150 3.66 -6.48 -11.92
CA ALA A 150 2.75 -7.36 -12.64
C ALA A 150 2.38 -8.68 -11.96
N GLY A 151 3.10 -9.07 -10.90
CA GLY A 151 2.81 -10.27 -10.11
C GLY A 151 1.73 -10.09 -9.03
N TYR A 152 1.23 -8.88 -8.78
CA TYR A 152 0.34 -8.61 -7.65
C TYR A 152 -1.15 -8.60 -8.03
N ASP A 153 -1.98 -9.15 -7.14
CA ASP A 153 -3.44 -8.99 -7.18
C ASP A 153 -3.83 -7.58 -6.67
N ALA A 154 -3.70 -6.59 -7.56
CA ALA A 154 -3.96 -5.20 -7.23
C ALA A 154 -5.40 -4.93 -6.75
N PRO A 155 -6.46 -5.52 -7.34
CA PRO A 155 -7.83 -5.37 -6.84
C PRO A 155 -8.00 -5.89 -5.41
N ARG A 156 -7.46 -7.08 -5.09
CA ARG A 156 -7.56 -7.65 -3.74
C ARG A 156 -6.80 -6.79 -2.73
N ILE A 157 -5.59 -6.35 -3.04
CA ILE A 157 -4.79 -5.48 -2.17
C ILE A 157 -5.51 -4.13 -1.95
N ALA A 158 -6.08 -3.54 -3.00
CA ALA A 158 -6.85 -2.31 -2.89
C ALA A 158 -8.06 -2.47 -1.97
N HIS A 159 -8.80 -3.58 -2.10
CA HIS A 159 -9.92 -3.90 -1.22
C HIS A 159 -9.47 -4.06 0.24
N LEU A 160 -8.40 -4.81 0.49
CA LEU A 160 -7.91 -5.05 1.85
C LEU A 160 -7.32 -3.80 2.51
N LEU A 161 -6.85 -2.81 1.74
CA LEU A 161 -6.35 -1.54 2.25
C LEU A 161 -7.42 -0.44 2.39
N THR A 162 -8.70 -0.78 2.21
CA THR A 162 -9.81 0.15 2.41
C THR A 162 -9.73 0.81 3.80
N GLY A 163 -9.98 2.11 3.86
CA GLY A 163 -9.93 2.91 5.09
C GLY A 163 -8.60 3.65 5.31
N LEU A 164 -7.54 3.28 4.59
CA LEU A 164 -6.27 4.03 4.59
C LEU A 164 -6.26 5.13 3.50
N PRO A 165 -5.44 6.19 3.65
CA PRO A 165 -5.30 7.24 2.64
C PRO A 165 -4.38 6.79 1.49
N VAL A 166 -4.79 5.75 0.78
CA VAL A 166 -3.98 5.11 -0.27
C VAL A 166 -4.73 4.97 -1.58
N GLN A 167 -4.00 5.08 -2.69
CA GLN A 167 -4.46 4.75 -4.04
C GLN A 167 -3.53 3.67 -4.60
N ILE A 168 -4.10 2.60 -5.15
CA ILE A 168 -3.31 1.51 -5.74
C ILE A 168 -3.23 1.71 -7.26
N LEU A 169 -2.01 1.57 -7.78
CA LEU A 169 -1.71 1.47 -9.20
C LEU A 169 -1.01 0.14 -9.43
N GLY A 170 -1.64 -0.73 -10.21
CA GLY A 170 -1.02 -1.96 -10.71
C GLY A 170 -1.36 -2.12 -12.20
N PRO A 171 -0.61 -2.97 -12.92
CA PRO A 171 -1.00 -3.34 -14.28
C PRO A 171 -2.39 -4.00 -14.27
N PRO A 172 -3.15 -3.89 -15.37
CA PRO A 172 -4.44 -4.55 -15.47
C PRO A 172 -4.23 -6.04 -15.25
N ALA A 173 -5.04 -6.65 -14.37
CA ALA A 173 -5.02 -8.09 -14.17
C ALA A 173 -5.14 -8.78 -15.54
N LEU A 174 -4.25 -9.74 -15.82
CA LEU A 174 -4.12 -10.35 -17.14
C LEU A 174 -5.37 -11.12 -17.60
N GLU A 175 -6.35 -11.34 -16.73
CA GLU A 175 -7.69 -11.79 -17.10
C GLU A 175 -8.75 -11.15 -16.20
N PRO A 176 -9.77 -10.47 -16.75
CA PRO A 176 -11.00 -10.22 -16.01
C PRO A 176 -11.72 -11.56 -15.85
N ARG A 177 -11.53 -12.23 -14.71
CA ARG A 177 -12.46 -13.29 -14.30
C ARG A 177 -13.81 -12.61 -14.05
N HIS A 178 -14.73 -12.82 -14.99
CA HIS A 178 -16.16 -12.47 -14.95
C HIS A 178 -16.48 -10.99 -15.16
N ALA A 179 -16.29 -10.49 -16.38
CA ALA A 179 -17.22 -9.49 -16.93
C ALA A 179 -18.22 -10.22 -17.84
N PRO A 180 -19.55 -10.14 -17.62
CA PRO A 180 -20.50 -10.64 -18.61
C PRO A 180 -20.27 -9.90 -19.93
N PRO A 181 -20.36 -10.57 -21.10
CA PRO A 181 -20.12 -9.92 -22.36
C PRO A 181 -21.11 -8.77 -22.52
N SER A 182 -20.60 -7.54 -22.64
CA SER A 182 -21.42 -6.39 -22.96
C SER A 182 -22.04 -6.61 -24.35
N THR A 183 -23.35 -6.76 -24.41
CA THR A 183 -24.12 -6.72 -25.64
C THR A 183 -24.04 -5.30 -26.21
N LEU A 184 -23.08 -5.06 -27.10
CA LEU A 184 -23.12 -3.92 -28.02
C LEU A 184 -23.57 -4.43 -29.39
N PRO A 185 -24.50 -3.72 -30.07
CA PRO A 185 -25.00 -4.14 -31.37
C PRO A 185 -23.86 -4.26 -32.38
N ARG A 186 -23.79 -5.42 -33.03
CA ARG A 186 -22.87 -5.72 -34.11
C ARG A 186 -23.38 -5.04 -35.37
N GLU A 187 -22.72 -3.96 -35.79
CA GLU A 187 -22.46 -3.64 -37.20
C GLU A 187 -21.59 -2.37 -37.31
N LEU A 188 -20.42 -2.52 -37.94
CA LEU A 188 -19.66 -1.39 -38.51
C LEU A 188 -19.24 -1.78 -39.94
N PRO A 189 -19.28 -0.85 -40.91
CA PRO A 189 -19.07 -1.16 -42.33
C PRO A 189 -17.62 -1.52 -42.63
N VAL A 190 -17.44 -2.47 -43.56
CA VAL A 190 -16.16 -2.89 -44.14
C VAL A 190 -15.52 -1.72 -44.90
N GLY A 191 -14.24 -1.40 -44.60
CA GLY A 191 -13.42 -0.61 -45.52
C GLY A 191 -12.56 0.54 -44.98
N GLN A 192 -12.18 0.58 -43.69
CA GLN A 192 -11.16 1.55 -43.23
C GLN A 192 -9.88 0.86 -42.74
N PRO A 193 -8.69 1.31 -43.19
CA PRO A 193 -7.42 0.71 -42.77
C PRO A 193 -7.17 1.02 -41.30
N ARG A 194 -6.72 -0.02 -40.56
CA ARG A 194 -6.34 0.07 -39.15
C ARG A 194 -5.25 1.13 -38.96
N ARG A 195 -5.61 2.32 -38.49
CA ARG A 195 -4.63 3.21 -37.87
C ARG A 195 -4.09 2.51 -36.63
N ARG A 196 -2.79 2.20 -36.63
CA ARG A 196 -2.05 1.74 -35.44
C ARG A 196 -2.35 2.74 -34.32
N ALA A 197 -3.06 2.29 -33.28
CA ALA A 197 -3.18 3.02 -32.04
C ALA A 197 -1.77 3.20 -31.45
N PRO A 198 -1.43 4.37 -30.91
CA PRO A 198 -0.15 4.54 -30.24
C PRO A 198 -0.05 3.55 -29.08
N ALA A 199 1.10 2.87 -29.00
CA ALA A 199 1.46 2.07 -27.84
C ALA A 199 1.45 2.97 -26.59
N GLN A 200 1.01 2.38 -25.47
CA GLN A 200 0.96 2.96 -24.12
C GLN A 200 -0.28 3.82 -23.78
N ALA A 201 -1.46 3.18 -23.79
CA ALA A 201 -2.62 3.69 -23.08
C ALA A 201 -2.63 3.18 -21.63
N TRP A 202 -1.88 3.86 -20.75
CA TRP A 202 -1.93 3.64 -19.30
C TRP A 202 -3.31 4.06 -18.78
N ARG A 203 -4.21 3.09 -18.54
CA ARG A 203 -5.49 3.38 -17.89
C ARG A 203 -5.27 3.54 -16.39
N ARG A 204 -5.40 4.79 -15.91
CA ARG A 204 -5.50 5.12 -14.49
C ARG A 204 -6.77 4.47 -13.93
N VAL A 205 -6.67 3.28 -13.35
CA VAL A 205 -7.78 2.69 -12.60
C VAL A 205 -7.85 3.42 -11.26
N ARG A 206 -8.55 4.57 -11.24
CA ARG A 206 -8.98 5.19 -9.99
C ARG A 206 -10.13 4.37 -9.45
N LEU A 207 -9.83 3.42 -8.57
CA LEU A 207 -10.87 2.85 -7.70
C LEU A 207 -11.26 3.97 -6.70
N ARG A 208 -12.35 4.68 -7.02
CA ARG A 208 -12.93 5.69 -6.12
C ARG A 208 -13.51 4.98 -4.89
N ARG A 209 -13.34 5.61 -3.72
CA ARG A 209 -14.04 5.27 -2.47
C ARG A 209 -15.54 5.06 -2.73
N SER A 210 -16.09 4.00 -2.14
CA SER A 210 -17.52 3.90 -1.86
C SER A 210 -17.92 5.08 -0.98
N GLY A 211 -18.85 5.90 -1.45
CA GLY A 211 -19.33 7.09 -0.75
C GLY A 211 -20.23 6.69 0.41
N TYR A 212 -19.84 7.04 1.63
CA TYR A 212 -20.80 7.17 2.73
C TYR A 212 -21.67 8.40 2.47
N LEU A 213 -22.88 8.18 1.94
CA LEU A 213 -23.97 9.15 2.00
C LEU A 213 -24.94 8.70 3.10
N GLY A 214 -24.65 9.10 4.33
CA GLY A 214 -25.65 9.17 5.39
C GLY A 214 -26.64 10.27 5.02
N ARG A 215 -27.74 9.89 4.38
CA ARG A 215 -28.84 10.78 4.01
C ARG A 215 -29.53 11.25 5.30
N ARG A 216 -29.37 12.54 5.66
CA ARG A 216 -30.32 13.22 6.57
C ARG A 216 -31.64 13.33 5.81
N ALA A 217 -32.69 12.68 6.30
CA ALA A 217 -34.05 12.97 5.90
C ALA A 217 -34.52 14.19 6.71
N HIS A 218 -34.66 15.33 6.02
CA HIS A 218 -35.49 16.44 6.46
C HIS A 218 -36.76 16.32 5.63
N ASP A 219 -37.87 15.98 6.28
CA ASP A 219 -39.18 15.94 5.65
C ASP A 219 -39.99 17.08 6.27
N ASP A 220 -40.11 18.17 5.53
CA ASP A 220 -41.06 19.24 5.78
C ASP A 220 -42.13 19.17 4.69
N ARG A 221 -43.37 18.92 5.09
CA ARG A 221 -44.58 19.72 4.76
C ARG A 221 -45.84 18.91 5.08
N HIS A 222 -46.67 19.43 5.97
CA HIS A 222 -47.97 20.03 5.61
C HIS A 222 -48.83 20.29 6.87
N GLY A 223 -49.40 21.50 6.96
CA GLY A 223 -50.66 21.74 7.68
C GLY A 223 -50.62 22.71 8.88
N ALA A 224 -50.70 24.01 8.61
CA ALA A 224 -51.45 24.93 9.48
C ALA A 224 -52.96 24.74 9.18
N PRO A 225 -53.94 25.09 10.06
CA PRO A 225 -54.04 26.40 10.72
C PRO A 225 -54.74 26.50 12.11
N ALA A 226 -54.75 27.75 12.60
CA ALA A 226 -55.80 28.42 13.42
C ALA A 226 -55.88 28.22 14.95
N ALA A 227 -55.41 29.28 15.65
CA ALA A 227 -56.07 30.04 16.72
C ALA A 227 -57.00 29.34 17.73
N THR A 228 -56.68 29.44 19.03
CA THR A 228 -57.49 30.25 19.98
C THR A 228 -56.74 30.52 21.28
N ALA A 229 -56.77 31.77 21.73
CA ALA A 229 -56.36 32.17 23.06
C ALA A 229 -57.40 31.71 24.11
N ARG A 230 -56.95 31.19 25.25
CA ARG A 230 -57.73 31.34 26.50
C ARG A 230 -56.84 31.42 27.73
N ARG A 231 -56.85 32.62 28.28
CA ARG A 231 -56.38 33.06 29.59
C ARG A 231 -57.16 32.31 30.69
N SER A 232 -56.49 31.78 31.72
CA SER A 232 -57.07 31.78 33.06
C SER A 232 -55.99 31.81 34.14
N ARG A 233 -56.06 32.86 34.98
CA ARG A 233 -55.44 32.97 36.30
C ARG A 233 -56.39 32.37 37.33
N ARG A 234 -55.86 31.69 38.35
CA ARG A 234 -56.26 31.73 39.79
C ARG A 234 -55.43 30.65 40.53
N ARG A 235 -54.48 31.02 41.39
CA ARG A 235 -54.58 31.32 42.84
C ARG A 235 -54.88 30.08 43.71
N GLY A 236 -53.97 29.83 44.66
CA GLY A 236 -54.20 29.15 45.95
C GLY A 236 -52.92 28.43 46.42
N THR A 237 -52.05 29.01 47.28
CA THR A 237 -51.99 28.83 48.76
C THR A 237 -52.10 27.35 49.20
N GLY A 238 -51.20 26.73 49.97
CA GLY A 238 -49.99 27.15 50.71
C GLY A 238 -49.42 25.98 51.56
N TYR A 239 -48.34 26.27 52.31
CA TYR A 239 -47.84 25.65 53.58
C TYR A 239 -47.61 24.10 53.66
N ILE A 240 -46.39 23.52 53.71
CA ILE A 240 -45.33 23.44 54.80
C ILE A 240 -45.80 22.59 56.02
N PRO A 241 -44.95 21.76 56.71
CA PRO A 241 -43.80 20.92 56.31
C PRO A 241 -43.77 19.53 57.02
N GLY A 242 -42.68 18.79 56.81
CA GLY A 242 -42.15 17.72 57.66
C GLY A 242 -40.76 17.35 57.20
#